data_AF-A0A530Z1J3-F1
#
_entry.id   AF-A0A530Z1J3-F1
#
_cell.length_a   1.000
_cell.length_b   1.000
_cell.length_c   1.000
_cell.angle_alpha   90.00
_cell.angle_beta   90.00
_cell.angle_gamma   90.00
#
_symmetry.space_group_name_H-M   'P 1'
#
loop_
_entity.id
_entity.type
_entity.pdbx_description
1 polymer ?
#
loop_
_entity_poly.entity_id
_entity_poly.type
_entity_poly.pdbx_seq_one_letter_code
_entity_poly.pdbx_strand_id
1 'polypeptide(L)'
;PFTGLVKAKPGKALSALTVAGKAGEYPQAFWSSMINDLPEDISPRLRRVFLHRLARLPQSVIAELRHTLGRWLEQKLVAVLEFDDGLGWSVYDHIVDGILSGGADAAESGLGEVRQGGEIVERSRRTAGHAINGPLGMCTEAVFHAVPGETQQAGSLIPEYIKTRVERLFAAPGEGSDHAVSIAMRRLNWLIYVDPIWAQERLIPMLAFDHPASEPAWNGFLHGGQMPWPPLAELIKPLLIDLFPWIDGFSWDRDLSNVAAQWLGFMRVFHPDQPDGLTKREMRTVLRSMADESRNRFIFWLGEVGQKNENGWTELVVPFINEVWPRERRFRTSASMRAWIGLLDDTGDSFPAVYGAVKKFLVPVETNDHPFYRFTREINDEDPITTRFPEATLDLMNAVTPQVITRPPYELPKVLAVIAETNPALTSDPRYLRLIDLVERS
;
A
#
# COMPACT_ATOMS: atom_id res chain seq x y z
N PRO A 1 14.40 -37.08 -15.20
CA PRO A 1 13.39 -36.47 -14.29
C PRO A 1 12.03 -36.39 -15.00
N PHE A 2 10.91 -36.52 -14.27
CA PHE A 2 9.56 -36.52 -14.86
C PHE A 2 9.24 -35.21 -15.62
N THR A 3 9.71 -34.07 -15.12
CA THR A 3 9.62 -32.76 -15.79
C THR A 3 10.16 -32.77 -17.22
N GLY A 4 11.28 -33.46 -17.47
CA GLY A 4 11.84 -33.59 -18.81
C GLY A 4 10.92 -34.40 -19.75
N LEU A 5 10.18 -35.37 -19.21
CA LEU A 5 9.17 -36.12 -19.96
C LEU A 5 7.93 -35.27 -20.26
N VAL A 6 7.48 -34.42 -19.32
CA VAL A 6 6.39 -33.47 -19.54
C VAL A 6 6.71 -32.55 -20.71
N LYS A 7 7.92 -31.95 -20.73
CA LYS A 7 8.34 -31.03 -21.79
C LYS A 7 8.53 -31.71 -23.14
N ALA A 8 9.19 -32.88 -23.17
CA ALA A 8 9.52 -33.55 -24.43
C ALA A 8 8.38 -34.40 -25.02
N LYS A 9 7.55 -35.03 -24.17
CA LYS A 9 6.48 -35.96 -24.57
C LYS A 9 5.25 -35.82 -23.65
N PRO A 10 4.57 -34.66 -23.64
CA PRO A 10 3.50 -34.35 -22.67
C PRO A 10 2.32 -35.35 -22.71
N GLY A 11 1.98 -35.86 -23.89
CA GLY A 11 0.94 -36.90 -24.02
C GLY A 11 1.29 -38.21 -23.32
N LYS A 12 2.58 -38.62 -23.32
CA LYS A 12 3.03 -39.81 -22.59
C LYS A 12 3.03 -39.57 -21.08
N ALA A 13 3.48 -38.39 -20.65
CA ALA A 13 3.45 -38.00 -19.24
C ALA A 13 2.03 -38.01 -18.69
N LEU A 14 1.07 -37.38 -19.38
CA LEU A 14 -0.34 -37.36 -18.97
C LEU A 14 -0.99 -38.75 -19.00
N SER A 15 -0.62 -39.59 -19.97
CA SER A 15 -1.09 -40.98 -20.03
C SER A 15 -0.61 -41.79 -18.82
N ALA A 16 0.65 -41.64 -18.41
CA ALA A 16 1.19 -42.29 -17.22
C ALA A 16 0.43 -41.86 -15.95
N LEU A 17 0.18 -40.55 -15.78
CA LEU A 17 -0.65 -40.05 -14.68
C LEU A 17 -2.09 -40.57 -14.73
N THR A 18 -2.65 -40.73 -15.93
CA THR A 18 -3.99 -41.31 -16.10
C THR A 18 -4.03 -42.79 -15.69
N VAL A 19 -2.99 -43.56 -16.00
CA VAL A 19 -2.89 -44.98 -15.59
C VAL A 19 -2.77 -45.08 -14.07
N ALA A 20 -1.90 -44.27 -13.45
CA ALA A 20 -1.78 -44.21 -11.99
C ALA A 20 -3.12 -43.83 -11.33
N GLY A 21 -3.81 -42.81 -11.85
CA GLY A 21 -5.12 -42.39 -11.33
C GLY A 21 -6.19 -43.49 -11.42
N LYS A 22 -6.14 -44.40 -12.40
CA LYS A 22 -7.04 -45.57 -12.44
C LYS A 22 -6.78 -46.58 -11.32
N ALA A 23 -5.55 -46.62 -10.80
CA ALA A 23 -5.20 -47.41 -9.62
C ALA A 23 -5.47 -46.64 -8.30
N GLY A 24 -6.03 -45.43 -8.37
CA GLY A 24 -6.24 -44.56 -7.20
C GLY A 24 -4.99 -43.80 -6.76
N GLU A 25 -3.92 -43.82 -7.55
CA GLU A 25 -2.65 -43.18 -7.22
C GLU A 25 -2.53 -41.81 -7.89
N TYR A 26 -2.32 -40.77 -7.07
CA TYR A 26 -2.19 -39.38 -7.52
C TYR A 26 -0.89 -38.77 -6.99
N PRO A 27 0.28 -39.15 -7.55
CA PRO A 27 1.56 -38.66 -7.05
C PRO A 27 1.69 -37.15 -7.22
N GLN A 28 1.61 -36.42 -6.11
CA GLN A 28 1.55 -34.95 -6.05
C GLN A 28 2.68 -34.30 -6.86
N ALA A 29 3.93 -34.73 -6.66
CA ALA A 29 5.09 -34.16 -7.36
C ALA A 29 5.00 -34.27 -8.89
N PHE A 30 4.41 -35.36 -9.41
CA PHE A 30 4.27 -35.55 -10.86
C PHE A 30 3.08 -34.78 -11.43
N TRP A 31 1.98 -34.68 -10.68
CA TRP A 31 0.87 -33.79 -11.04
C TRP A 31 1.29 -32.33 -11.02
N SER A 32 2.01 -31.87 -9.99
CA SER A 32 2.55 -30.51 -9.94
C SER A 32 3.46 -30.21 -11.12
N SER A 33 4.38 -31.12 -11.48
CA SER A 33 5.21 -30.90 -12.67
C SER A 33 4.40 -30.95 -13.97
N MET A 34 3.40 -31.83 -14.09
CA MET A 34 2.50 -31.82 -15.24
C MET A 34 1.73 -30.50 -15.36
N ILE A 35 1.24 -29.93 -14.26
CA ILE A 35 0.48 -28.67 -14.26
C ILE A 35 1.37 -27.47 -14.57
N ASN A 36 2.56 -27.40 -13.95
CA ASN A 36 3.45 -26.24 -14.07
C ASN A 36 4.29 -26.24 -15.35
N ASP A 37 4.67 -27.42 -15.86
CA ASP A 37 5.65 -27.54 -16.94
C ASP A 37 5.06 -27.97 -18.29
N LEU A 38 3.72 -28.12 -18.40
CA LEU A 38 3.05 -28.44 -19.66
C LEU A 38 3.33 -27.34 -20.71
N PRO A 39 3.92 -27.66 -21.87
CA PRO A 39 4.16 -26.66 -22.91
C PRO A 39 2.86 -26.03 -23.42
N GLU A 40 2.91 -24.76 -23.82
CA GLU A 40 1.73 -24.03 -24.31
C GLU A 40 1.32 -24.46 -25.73
N ASP A 41 2.29 -24.88 -26.54
CA ASP A 41 2.18 -25.27 -27.95
C ASP A 41 1.68 -26.71 -28.16
N ILE A 42 1.06 -27.31 -27.15
CA ILE A 42 0.44 -28.64 -27.26
C ILE A 42 -0.76 -28.65 -28.22
N SER A 43 -1.00 -29.81 -28.85
CA SER A 43 -2.16 -29.98 -29.72
C SER A 43 -3.50 -29.72 -28.98
N PRO A 44 -4.52 -29.17 -29.67
CA PRO A 44 -5.87 -28.96 -29.11
C PRO A 44 -6.45 -30.20 -28.43
N ARG A 45 -6.21 -31.39 -29.03
CA ARG A 45 -6.66 -32.67 -28.47
C ARG A 45 -6.00 -32.95 -27.12
N LEU A 46 -4.70 -32.75 -27.00
CA LEU A 46 -3.99 -32.97 -25.74
C LEU A 46 -4.42 -31.96 -24.68
N ARG A 47 -4.59 -30.69 -25.06
CA ARG A 47 -5.11 -29.64 -24.17
C ARG A 47 -6.48 -30.02 -23.60
N ARG A 48 -7.43 -30.41 -24.46
CA ARG A 48 -8.76 -30.87 -24.02
C ARG A 48 -8.69 -32.09 -23.10
N VAL A 49 -7.83 -33.07 -23.40
CA VAL A 49 -7.65 -34.25 -22.52
C VAL A 49 -7.09 -33.83 -21.16
N PHE A 50 -6.10 -32.93 -21.12
CA PHE A 50 -5.54 -32.41 -19.87
C PHE A 50 -6.61 -31.72 -19.00
N LEU A 51 -7.40 -30.82 -19.60
CA LEU A 51 -8.48 -30.11 -18.90
C LEU A 51 -9.54 -31.08 -18.34
N HIS A 52 -9.99 -32.07 -19.11
CA HIS A 52 -10.90 -33.10 -18.61
C HIS A 52 -10.29 -33.96 -17.50
N ARG A 53 -8.96 -34.08 -17.42
CA ARG A 53 -8.30 -34.78 -16.32
C ARG A 53 -8.27 -33.92 -15.07
N LEU A 54 -8.01 -32.62 -15.19
CA LEU A 54 -8.11 -31.68 -14.08
C LEU A 54 -9.54 -31.63 -13.50
N ALA A 55 -10.56 -31.53 -14.37
CA ALA A 55 -11.98 -31.56 -13.98
C ALA A 55 -12.47 -32.90 -13.38
N ARG A 56 -11.59 -33.90 -13.24
CA ARG A 56 -11.88 -35.22 -12.67
C ARG A 56 -10.88 -35.63 -11.59
N LEU A 57 -9.97 -34.74 -11.19
CA LEU A 57 -9.10 -35.00 -10.04
C LEU A 57 -9.97 -35.17 -8.78
N PRO A 58 -9.67 -36.14 -7.90
CA PRO A 58 -10.35 -36.24 -6.62
C PRO A 58 -10.19 -34.96 -5.80
N GLN A 59 -11.21 -34.60 -5.03
CA GLN A 59 -11.19 -33.38 -4.21
C GLN A 59 -10.02 -33.34 -3.22
N SER A 60 -9.68 -34.47 -2.59
CA SER A 60 -8.51 -34.57 -1.68
C SER A 60 -7.19 -34.24 -2.39
N VAL A 61 -7.03 -34.69 -3.63
CA VAL A 61 -5.85 -34.41 -4.45
C VAL A 61 -5.79 -32.93 -4.84
N ILE A 62 -6.94 -32.31 -5.10
CA ILE A 62 -7.02 -30.86 -5.36
C ILE A 62 -6.61 -30.07 -4.12
N ALA A 63 -7.08 -30.46 -2.92
CA ALA A 63 -6.69 -29.82 -1.66
C ALA A 63 -5.17 -29.93 -1.39
N GLU A 64 -4.55 -31.07 -1.72
CA GLU A 64 -3.09 -31.26 -1.67
C GLU A 64 -2.36 -30.40 -2.73
N LEU A 65 -2.95 -30.21 -3.90
CA LEU A 65 -2.38 -29.43 -5.01
C LEU A 65 -2.81 -27.96 -5.01
N ARG A 66 -3.51 -27.48 -3.98
CA ARG A 66 -4.18 -26.17 -3.90
C ARG A 66 -3.38 -25.00 -4.46
N HIS A 67 -2.12 -24.83 -4.07
CA HIS A 67 -1.29 -23.71 -4.53
C HIS A 67 -0.83 -23.89 -5.98
N THR A 68 -0.58 -25.13 -6.39
CA THR A 68 -0.23 -25.44 -7.80
C THR A 68 -1.42 -25.11 -8.69
N LEU A 69 -2.62 -25.57 -8.31
CA LEU A 69 -3.85 -25.38 -9.09
C LEU A 69 -4.35 -23.93 -9.05
N GLY A 70 -4.31 -23.27 -7.89
CA GLY A 70 -4.66 -21.85 -7.76
C GLY A 70 -3.79 -20.97 -8.65
N ARG A 71 -2.47 -21.14 -8.59
CA ARG A 71 -1.52 -20.41 -9.46
C ARG A 71 -1.73 -20.72 -10.94
N TRP A 72 -2.01 -21.98 -11.27
CA TRP A 72 -2.31 -22.36 -12.64
C TRP A 72 -3.57 -21.69 -13.17
N LEU A 73 -4.65 -21.61 -12.36
CA LEU A 73 -5.87 -20.89 -12.72
C LEU A 73 -5.60 -19.41 -12.93
N GLU A 74 -4.93 -18.75 -11.98
CA GLU A 74 -4.56 -17.33 -12.07
C GLU A 74 -3.85 -17.00 -13.40
N GLN A 75 -2.95 -17.88 -13.85
CA GLN A 75 -2.14 -17.67 -15.05
C GLN A 75 -2.81 -18.12 -16.35
N LYS A 76 -3.68 -19.14 -16.31
CA LYS A 76 -4.12 -19.86 -17.52
C LYS A 76 -5.63 -19.82 -17.75
N LEU A 77 -6.45 -19.37 -16.81
CA LEU A 77 -7.91 -19.45 -16.94
C LEU A 77 -8.41 -18.75 -18.21
N VAL A 78 -7.96 -17.52 -18.50
CA VAL A 78 -8.38 -16.76 -19.69
C VAL A 78 -8.10 -17.54 -20.98
N ALA A 79 -6.87 -18.04 -21.17
CA ALA A 79 -6.50 -18.83 -22.34
C ALA A 79 -7.26 -20.18 -22.43
N VAL A 80 -7.70 -20.72 -21.29
CA VAL A 80 -8.55 -21.92 -21.25
C VAL A 80 -9.99 -21.58 -21.67
N LEU A 81 -10.52 -20.44 -21.25
CA LEU A 81 -11.85 -19.97 -21.63
C LEU A 81 -11.93 -19.63 -23.12
N GLU A 82 -10.89 -19.01 -23.68
CA GLU A 82 -10.76 -18.77 -25.13
C GLU A 82 -10.73 -20.08 -25.93
N PHE A 83 -10.14 -21.14 -25.36
CA PHE A 83 -10.09 -22.44 -25.99
C PHE A 83 -11.43 -23.19 -25.94
N ASP A 84 -12.07 -23.21 -24.77
CA ASP A 84 -13.32 -23.93 -24.51
C ASP A 84 -13.99 -23.37 -23.24
N ASP A 85 -14.85 -22.36 -23.39
CA ASP A 85 -15.47 -21.59 -22.29
C ASP A 85 -16.17 -22.49 -21.25
N GLY A 86 -17.04 -23.39 -21.70
CA GLY A 86 -17.76 -24.29 -20.80
C GLY A 86 -16.85 -25.25 -20.04
N LEU A 87 -15.83 -25.79 -20.70
CA LEU A 87 -14.84 -26.66 -20.05
C LEU A 87 -13.95 -25.87 -19.08
N GLY A 88 -13.57 -24.63 -19.43
CA GLY A 88 -12.77 -23.76 -18.58
C GLY A 88 -13.48 -23.44 -17.26
N TRP A 89 -14.75 -23.05 -17.31
CA TRP A 89 -15.54 -22.84 -16.10
C TRP A 89 -15.75 -24.12 -15.31
N SER A 90 -15.97 -25.26 -15.97
CA SER A 90 -16.06 -26.56 -15.29
C SER A 90 -14.78 -26.93 -14.55
N VAL A 91 -13.61 -26.65 -15.14
CA VAL A 91 -12.31 -26.87 -14.48
C VAL A 91 -12.12 -25.92 -13.31
N TYR A 92 -12.43 -24.63 -13.49
CA TYR A 92 -12.36 -23.63 -12.43
C TYR A 92 -13.22 -24.03 -11.22
N ASP A 93 -14.50 -24.32 -11.46
CA ASP A 93 -15.46 -24.67 -10.41
C ASP A 93 -15.01 -25.94 -9.67
N HIS A 94 -14.58 -26.96 -10.41
CA HIS A 94 -14.10 -28.22 -9.81
C HIS A 94 -12.85 -28.03 -8.94
N ILE A 95 -11.92 -27.17 -9.36
CA ILE A 95 -10.73 -26.83 -8.56
C ILE A 95 -11.13 -26.07 -7.30
N VAL A 96 -12.00 -25.07 -7.42
CA VAL A 96 -12.50 -24.31 -6.25
C VAL A 96 -13.25 -25.24 -5.29
N ASP A 97 -14.10 -26.13 -5.79
CA ASP A 97 -14.79 -27.15 -4.99
C ASP A 97 -13.80 -28.01 -4.19
N GLY A 98 -12.76 -28.50 -4.86
CA GLY A 98 -11.73 -29.32 -4.22
C GLY A 98 -10.95 -28.55 -3.14
N ILE A 99 -10.60 -27.29 -3.39
CA ILE A 99 -9.92 -26.45 -2.39
C ILE A 99 -10.86 -26.23 -1.18
N LEU A 100 -12.12 -25.83 -1.42
CA LEU A 100 -13.10 -25.59 -0.35
C LEU A 100 -13.40 -26.86 0.46
N SER A 101 -13.45 -28.03 -0.19
CA SER A 101 -13.68 -29.31 0.49
C SER A 101 -12.56 -29.69 1.47
N GLY A 102 -11.35 -29.14 1.28
CA GLY A 102 -10.22 -29.34 2.17
C GLY A 102 -10.28 -28.48 3.45
N GLY A 103 -11.30 -27.64 3.62
CA GLY A 103 -11.48 -26.81 4.81
C GLY A 103 -10.51 -25.64 4.92
N ALA A 104 -10.33 -25.14 6.15
CA ALA A 104 -9.50 -23.96 6.43
C ALA A 104 -8.03 -24.17 6.03
N ASP A 105 -7.46 -25.35 6.34
CA ASP A 105 -6.07 -25.71 6.02
C ASP A 105 -5.77 -25.65 4.52
N ALA A 106 -6.76 -26.00 3.69
CA ALA A 106 -6.64 -25.92 2.24
C ALA A 106 -6.83 -24.50 1.69
N ALA A 107 -7.29 -23.54 2.49
CA ALA A 107 -7.43 -22.15 2.12
C ALA A 107 -6.24 -21.28 2.56
N GLU A 108 -5.36 -21.81 3.40
CA GLU A 108 -4.21 -21.09 3.98
C GLU A 108 -3.27 -20.49 2.93
N SER A 109 -2.69 -19.35 3.27
CA SER A 109 -1.65 -18.74 2.48
C SER A 109 -0.37 -19.58 2.47
N GLY A 110 0.36 -19.55 1.34
CA GLY A 110 1.72 -20.09 1.28
C GLY A 110 2.73 -19.27 2.07
N LEU A 111 2.35 -18.08 2.58
CA LEU A 111 3.16 -17.32 3.52
C LEU A 111 3.02 -17.92 4.93
N GLY A 112 4.15 -18.42 5.42
CA GLY A 112 4.29 -18.89 6.79
C GLY A 112 4.43 -17.74 7.80
N GLU A 113 4.74 -18.10 9.03
CA GLU A 113 5.04 -17.15 10.10
C GLU A 113 6.22 -16.25 9.75
N VAL A 114 6.10 -14.95 10.06
CA VAL A 114 7.22 -14.02 9.95
C VAL A 114 8.13 -14.22 11.16
N ARG A 115 9.42 -14.45 10.93
CA ARG A 115 10.42 -14.58 12.00
C ARG A 115 11.47 -13.48 11.92
N GLN A 116 11.76 -12.85 13.05
CA GLN A 116 12.83 -11.86 13.20
C GLN A 116 13.74 -12.29 14.35
N GLY A 117 15.04 -12.48 14.07
CA GLY A 117 15.99 -12.95 15.09
C GLY A 117 15.71 -14.36 15.64
N GLY A 118 14.91 -15.17 14.94
CA GLY A 118 14.50 -16.52 15.39
C GLY A 118 13.18 -16.56 16.15
N GLU A 119 12.63 -15.41 16.53
CA GLU A 119 11.32 -15.29 17.19
C GLU A 119 10.20 -15.01 16.19
N ILE A 120 9.01 -15.54 16.46
CA ILE A 120 7.81 -15.29 15.65
C ILE A 120 7.35 -13.86 15.93
N VAL A 121 7.25 -13.04 14.88
CA VAL A 121 6.65 -11.72 14.94
C VAL A 121 5.18 -11.86 14.62
N GLU A 122 4.33 -11.60 15.60
CA GLU A 122 2.88 -11.60 15.40
C GLU A 122 2.50 -10.46 14.43
N ARG A 123 2.03 -10.85 13.25
CA ARG A 123 1.49 -9.97 12.21
C ARG A 123 0.16 -10.51 11.74
N SER A 124 -0.70 -9.61 11.29
CA SER A 124 -1.95 -10.04 10.69
C SER A 124 -1.69 -10.88 9.44
N ARG A 125 -2.48 -11.95 9.31
CA ARG A 125 -2.53 -12.80 8.12
C ARG A 125 -3.67 -12.40 7.16
N ARG A 126 -4.50 -11.43 7.55
CA ARG A 126 -5.67 -10.95 6.78
C ARG A 126 -5.25 -9.84 5.81
N THR A 127 -4.18 -10.09 5.05
CA THR A 127 -3.52 -9.08 4.22
C THR A 127 -3.48 -9.46 2.74
N ALA A 128 -3.34 -8.46 1.87
CA ALA A 128 -3.15 -8.63 0.44
C ALA A 128 -1.93 -9.48 0.11
N GLY A 129 -0.86 -9.39 0.92
CA GLY A 129 0.33 -10.24 0.80
C GLY A 129 0.00 -11.73 1.00
N HIS A 130 -0.82 -12.06 2.01
CA HIS A 130 -1.30 -13.43 2.20
C HIS A 130 -2.27 -13.84 1.10
N ALA A 131 -3.14 -12.94 0.67
CA ALA A 131 -4.14 -13.17 -0.37
C ALA A 131 -3.53 -13.58 -1.71
N ILE A 132 -2.52 -12.85 -2.23
CA ILE A 132 -1.86 -13.20 -3.50
C ILE A 132 -1.07 -14.52 -3.42
N ASN A 133 -0.73 -14.96 -2.22
CA ASN A 133 -0.03 -16.23 -1.97
C ASN A 133 -0.98 -17.35 -1.52
N GLY A 134 -2.28 -17.05 -1.37
CA GLY A 134 -3.33 -17.99 -1.00
C GLY A 134 -4.00 -18.59 -2.24
N PRO A 135 -4.37 -19.88 -2.20
CA PRO A 135 -4.95 -20.56 -3.35
C PRO A 135 -6.29 -19.95 -3.74
N LEU A 136 -7.12 -19.54 -2.76
CA LEU A 136 -8.40 -18.90 -3.04
C LEU A 136 -8.27 -17.44 -3.48
N GLY A 137 -7.22 -16.72 -3.05
CA GLY A 137 -6.92 -15.40 -3.59
C GLY A 137 -6.47 -15.46 -5.05
N MET A 138 -5.65 -16.45 -5.42
CA MET A 138 -5.31 -16.73 -6.82
C MET A 138 -6.55 -17.09 -7.67
N CYS A 139 -7.48 -17.88 -7.11
CA CYS A 139 -8.76 -18.16 -7.78
C CYS A 139 -9.61 -16.89 -7.96
N THR A 140 -9.67 -16.01 -6.95
CA THR A 140 -10.38 -14.72 -7.07
C THR A 140 -9.76 -13.86 -8.18
N GLU A 141 -8.43 -13.77 -8.23
CA GLU A 141 -7.70 -13.04 -9.26
C GLU A 141 -7.98 -13.60 -10.66
N ALA A 142 -7.99 -14.94 -10.80
CA ALA A 142 -8.34 -15.62 -12.04
C ALA A 142 -9.74 -15.23 -12.54
N VAL A 143 -10.74 -15.21 -11.65
CA VAL A 143 -12.12 -14.86 -12.01
C VAL A 143 -12.25 -13.40 -12.45
N PHE A 144 -11.54 -12.48 -11.80
CA PHE A 144 -11.53 -11.09 -12.24
C PHE A 144 -10.81 -10.90 -13.59
N HIS A 145 -9.73 -11.63 -13.87
CA HIS A 145 -9.09 -11.62 -15.19
C HIS A 145 -9.98 -12.19 -16.30
N ALA A 146 -10.92 -13.06 -15.95
CA ALA A 146 -11.87 -13.66 -16.90
C ALA A 146 -13.09 -12.78 -17.20
N VAL A 147 -13.20 -11.57 -16.62
CA VAL A 147 -14.28 -10.65 -16.97
C VAL A 147 -14.11 -10.21 -18.43
N PRO A 148 -15.11 -10.46 -19.29
CA PRO A 148 -14.97 -10.22 -20.73
C PRO A 148 -14.87 -8.72 -21.05
N GLY A 149 -14.18 -8.42 -22.15
CA GLY A 149 -14.06 -7.08 -22.72
C GLY A 149 -12.66 -6.48 -22.54
N GLU A 150 -12.03 -6.08 -23.67
CA GLU A 150 -10.71 -5.44 -23.68
C GLU A 150 -10.72 -4.06 -23.03
N THR A 151 -11.86 -3.37 -23.06
CA THR A 151 -12.10 -2.09 -22.40
C THR A 151 -13.47 -2.10 -21.74
N GLN A 152 -13.51 -2.16 -20.40
CA GLN A 152 -14.77 -2.00 -19.66
C GLN A 152 -15.02 -0.51 -19.46
N GLN A 153 -16.14 -0.02 -19.99
CA GLN A 153 -16.63 1.33 -19.79
C GLN A 153 -17.47 1.41 -18.51
N ALA A 154 -17.77 2.63 -18.07
CA ALA A 154 -18.70 2.87 -16.97
C ALA A 154 -20.03 2.14 -17.20
N GLY A 155 -20.46 1.34 -16.23
CA GLY A 155 -21.72 0.59 -16.31
C GLY A 155 -21.71 -0.61 -17.27
N SER A 156 -20.54 -1.15 -17.63
CA SER A 156 -20.45 -2.39 -18.45
C SER A 156 -21.05 -3.62 -17.76
N LEU A 157 -21.21 -3.57 -16.43
CA LEU A 157 -21.70 -4.61 -15.54
C LEU A 157 -20.82 -5.87 -15.49
N ILE A 158 -20.67 -6.46 -14.31
CA ILE A 158 -19.99 -7.74 -14.17
C ILE A 158 -21.00 -8.85 -14.47
N PRO A 159 -20.70 -9.82 -15.35
CA PRO A 159 -21.61 -10.92 -15.63
C PRO A 159 -22.00 -11.70 -14.38
N GLU A 160 -23.27 -12.12 -14.28
CA GLU A 160 -23.80 -12.78 -13.08
C GLU A 160 -23.02 -14.04 -12.68
N TYR A 161 -22.57 -14.81 -13.68
CA TYR A 161 -21.81 -16.03 -13.44
C TYR A 161 -20.41 -15.76 -12.84
N ILE A 162 -19.84 -14.57 -13.05
CA ILE A 162 -18.60 -14.12 -12.40
C ILE A 162 -18.93 -13.69 -10.97
N LYS A 163 -19.95 -12.84 -10.78
CA LYS A 163 -20.35 -12.33 -9.46
C LYS A 163 -20.66 -13.46 -8.49
N THR A 164 -21.44 -14.46 -8.93
CA THR A 164 -21.76 -15.65 -8.13
C THR A 164 -20.50 -16.42 -7.69
N ARG A 165 -19.48 -16.52 -8.56
CA ARG A 165 -18.21 -17.17 -8.23
C ARG A 165 -17.38 -16.37 -7.23
N VAL A 166 -17.34 -15.05 -7.37
CA VAL A 166 -16.67 -14.17 -6.41
C VAL A 166 -17.36 -14.23 -5.04
N GLU A 167 -18.69 -14.09 -5.00
CA GLU A 167 -19.47 -14.15 -3.76
C GLU A 167 -19.31 -15.49 -3.04
N ARG A 168 -19.20 -16.59 -3.81
CA ARG A 168 -18.89 -17.90 -3.25
C ARG A 168 -17.53 -17.95 -2.55
N LEU A 169 -16.51 -17.26 -3.08
CA LEU A 169 -15.19 -17.19 -2.45
C LEU A 169 -15.22 -16.31 -1.19
N PHE A 170 -16.06 -15.29 -1.13
CA PHE A 170 -16.28 -14.53 0.12
C PHE A 170 -16.85 -15.39 1.25
N ALA A 171 -17.53 -16.49 0.93
CA ALA A 171 -18.05 -17.44 1.91
C ALA A 171 -17.09 -18.60 2.24
N ALA A 172 -15.84 -18.54 1.78
CA ALA A 172 -14.86 -19.61 2.01
C ALA A 172 -14.45 -19.71 3.50
N PRO A 173 -14.10 -20.92 3.97
CA PRO A 173 -13.63 -21.12 5.35
C PRO A 173 -12.21 -20.56 5.55
N GLY A 174 -11.88 -20.26 6.82
CA GLY A 174 -10.55 -19.82 7.23
C GLY A 174 -10.10 -18.54 6.52
N GLU A 175 -8.81 -18.46 6.19
CA GLU A 175 -8.21 -17.32 5.49
C GLU A 175 -8.73 -17.13 4.06
N GLY A 176 -9.44 -18.12 3.52
CA GLY A 176 -9.97 -18.10 2.16
C GLY A 176 -10.88 -16.92 1.87
N SER A 177 -11.78 -16.60 2.80
CA SER A 177 -12.67 -15.45 2.69
C SER A 177 -11.88 -14.14 2.70
N ASP A 178 -10.92 -14.02 3.62
CA ASP A 178 -10.07 -12.84 3.75
C ASP A 178 -9.24 -12.60 2.48
N HIS A 179 -8.71 -13.67 1.88
CA HIS A 179 -7.99 -13.62 0.62
C HIS A 179 -8.88 -13.08 -0.50
N ALA A 180 -10.08 -13.64 -0.66
CA ALA A 180 -11.02 -13.23 -1.69
C ALA A 180 -11.46 -11.77 -1.52
N VAL A 181 -11.81 -11.37 -0.30
CA VAL A 181 -12.20 -9.98 0.03
C VAL A 181 -11.03 -9.03 -0.26
N SER A 182 -9.82 -9.36 0.18
CA SER A 182 -8.66 -8.49 -0.05
C SER A 182 -8.36 -8.28 -1.53
N ILE A 183 -8.41 -9.34 -2.35
CA ILE A 183 -8.24 -9.24 -3.81
C ILE A 183 -9.36 -8.41 -4.46
N ALA A 184 -10.61 -8.63 -4.07
CA ALA A 184 -11.73 -7.86 -4.62
C ALA A 184 -11.64 -6.37 -4.24
N MET A 185 -11.25 -6.06 -3.01
CA MET A 185 -11.15 -4.69 -2.50
C MET A 185 -9.97 -3.91 -3.10
N ARG A 186 -8.88 -4.59 -3.50
CA ARG A 186 -7.82 -3.99 -4.33
C ARG A 186 -8.34 -3.43 -5.66
N ARG A 187 -9.47 -3.95 -6.15
CA ARG A 187 -10.10 -3.61 -7.42
C ARG A 187 -11.34 -2.72 -7.23
N LEU A 188 -11.61 -2.22 -6.02
CA LEU A 188 -12.86 -1.53 -5.69
C LEU A 188 -13.15 -0.31 -6.58
N ASN A 189 -12.13 0.50 -6.91
CA ASN A 189 -12.27 1.62 -7.85
C ASN A 189 -12.88 1.17 -9.19
N TRP A 190 -12.30 0.12 -9.78
CA TRP A 190 -12.77 -0.44 -11.04
C TRP A 190 -14.16 -1.06 -10.88
N LEU A 191 -14.41 -1.79 -9.80
CA LEU A 191 -15.72 -2.42 -9.55
C LEU A 191 -16.85 -1.40 -9.43
N ILE A 192 -16.62 -0.29 -8.73
CA ILE A 192 -17.60 0.80 -8.62
C ILE A 192 -17.79 1.50 -9.96
N TYR A 193 -16.73 1.61 -10.77
CA TYR A 193 -16.82 2.19 -12.12
C TYR A 193 -17.66 1.33 -13.07
N VAL A 194 -17.47 0.00 -13.08
CA VAL A 194 -18.12 -0.90 -14.05
C VAL A 194 -19.47 -1.43 -13.58
N ASP A 195 -19.67 -1.67 -12.30
CA ASP A 195 -20.89 -2.24 -11.70
C ASP A 195 -21.17 -1.62 -10.31
N PRO A 196 -21.56 -0.33 -10.27
CA PRO A 196 -21.71 0.41 -9.02
C PRO A 196 -22.76 -0.19 -8.08
N ILE A 197 -23.85 -0.75 -8.61
CA ILE A 197 -24.93 -1.31 -7.78
C ILE A 197 -24.40 -2.53 -7.03
N TRP A 198 -23.80 -3.49 -7.74
CA TRP A 198 -23.26 -4.68 -7.11
C TRP A 198 -22.15 -4.34 -6.11
N ALA A 199 -21.24 -3.43 -6.49
CA ALA A 199 -20.15 -3.04 -5.61
C ALA A 199 -20.64 -2.34 -4.33
N GLN A 200 -21.66 -1.48 -4.43
CA GLN A 200 -22.28 -0.83 -3.27
C GLN A 200 -23.05 -1.79 -2.37
N GLU A 201 -23.71 -2.79 -2.94
CA GLU A 201 -24.48 -3.77 -2.16
C GLU A 201 -23.61 -4.84 -1.50
N ARG A 202 -22.49 -5.22 -2.13
CA ARG A 202 -21.66 -6.35 -1.69
C ARG A 202 -20.33 -5.98 -1.08
N LEU A 203 -19.63 -5.00 -1.62
CA LEU A 203 -18.25 -4.68 -1.20
C LEU A 203 -18.19 -3.52 -0.22
N ILE A 204 -18.94 -2.44 -0.45
CA ILE A 204 -18.93 -1.26 0.43
C ILE A 204 -19.31 -1.59 1.88
N PRO A 205 -20.31 -2.44 2.18
CA PRO A 205 -20.63 -2.80 3.57
C PRO A 205 -19.47 -3.50 4.29
N MET A 206 -18.56 -4.13 3.53
CA MET A 206 -17.39 -4.78 4.12
C MET A 206 -16.39 -3.78 4.71
N LEU A 207 -16.43 -2.50 4.34
CA LEU A 207 -15.57 -1.45 4.89
C LEU A 207 -16.03 -0.95 6.27
N ALA A 208 -17.27 -1.25 6.69
CA ALA A 208 -17.73 -0.88 8.02
C ALA A 208 -16.83 -1.53 9.09
N PHE A 209 -16.45 -0.78 10.13
CA PHE A 209 -15.45 -1.26 11.11
C PHE A 209 -15.95 -2.45 11.94
N ASP A 210 -17.25 -2.60 12.11
CA ASP A 210 -17.88 -3.73 12.79
C ASP A 210 -18.12 -4.94 11.87
N HIS A 211 -17.86 -4.81 10.57
CA HIS A 211 -18.01 -5.91 9.63
C HIS A 211 -16.88 -6.95 9.83
N PRO A 212 -17.17 -8.27 9.86
CA PRO A 212 -16.14 -9.29 10.05
C PRO A 212 -15.00 -9.23 9.03
N ALA A 213 -15.31 -8.84 7.80
CA ALA A 213 -14.35 -8.68 6.70
C ALA A 213 -13.68 -7.29 6.63
N SER A 214 -13.86 -6.41 7.62
CA SER A 214 -13.34 -5.04 7.59
C SER A 214 -11.83 -4.96 7.41
N GLU A 215 -11.10 -5.79 8.15
CA GLU A 215 -9.65 -5.80 8.10
C GLU A 215 -9.10 -6.18 6.70
N PRO A 216 -9.42 -7.34 6.10
CA PRO A 216 -8.94 -7.67 4.77
C PRO A 216 -9.49 -6.72 3.70
N ALA A 217 -10.66 -6.12 3.93
CA ALA A 217 -11.25 -5.15 3.03
C ALA A 217 -10.43 -3.85 2.96
N TRP A 218 -10.15 -3.24 4.12
CA TRP A 218 -9.29 -2.05 4.19
C TRP A 218 -7.86 -2.35 3.76
N ASN A 219 -7.30 -3.48 4.18
CA ASN A 219 -5.95 -3.89 3.79
C ASN A 219 -5.85 -4.02 2.27
N GLY A 220 -6.79 -4.75 1.64
CA GLY A 220 -6.85 -4.89 0.19
C GLY A 220 -7.01 -3.55 -0.51
N PHE A 221 -7.96 -2.73 -0.08
CA PHE A 221 -8.24 -1.46 -0.73
C PHE A 221 -7.04 -0.50 -0.70
N LEU A 222 -6.41 -0.33 0.47
CA LEU A 222 -5.22 0.50 0.62
C LEU A 222 -4.01 -0.08 -0.13
N HIS A 223 -3.89 -1.40 -0.22
CA HIS A 223 -2.82 -2.04 -0.99
C HIS A 223 -2.95 -1.78 -2.50
N GLY A 224 -4.17 -1.54 -3.00
CA GLY A 224 -4.40 -1.11 -4.38
C GLY A 224 -3.70 0.21 -4.72
N GLY A 225 -3.48 1.08 -3.72
CA GLY A 225 -2.71 2.32 -3.81
C GLY A 225 -3.37 3.44 -4.62
N GLN A 226 -4.29 3.10 -5.52
CA GLN A 226 -5.03 4.06 -6.34
C GLN A 226 -5.98 4.89 -5.48
N MET A 227 -5.88 6.22 -5.60
CA MET A 227 -6.82 7.16 -4.99
C MET A 227 -8.26 6.75 -5.30
N PRO A 228 -9.19 6.74 -4.31
CA PRO A 228 -10.59 6.50 -4.57
C PRO A 228 -11.11 7.52 -5.59
N TRP A 229 -11.73 7.05 -6.68
CA TRP A 229 -12.34 7.95 -7.66
C TRP A 229 -13.52 8.73 -7.01
N PRO A 230 -13.89 9.94 -7.50
CA PRO A 230 -14.77 10.85 -6.76
C PRO A 230 -16.08 10.26 -6.22
N PRO A 231 -16.87 9.48 -6.99
CA PRO A 231 -18.08 8.85 -6.47
C PRO A 231 -17.84 7.84 -5.34
N LEU A 232 -16.72 7.09 -5.40
CA LEU A 232 -16.34 6.20 -4.29
C LEU A 232 -15.87 7.02 -3.08
N ALA A 233 -15.04 8.04 -3.31
CA ALA A 233 -14.51 8.90 -2.25
C ALA A 233 -15.65 9.54 -1.45
N GLU A 234 -16.67 10.08 -2.13
CA GLU A 234 -17.88 10.62 -1.49
C GLU A 234 -18.59 9.57 -0.63
N LEU A 235 -18.78 8.36 -1.17
CA LEU A 235 -19.48 7.27 -0.50
C LEU A 235 -18.77 6.80 0.78
N ILE A 236 -17.44 6.69 0.75
CA ILE A 236 -16.66 6.15 1.88
C ILE A 236 -16.07 7.23 2.79
N LYS A 237 -16.22 8.51 2.44
CA LYS A 237 -15.69 9.65 3.21
C LYS A 237 -16.00 9.56 4.71
N PRO A 238 -17.22 9.21 5.16
CA PRO A 238 -17.50 9.06 6.58
C PRO A 238 -16.58 8.05 7.28
N LEU A 239 -16.31 6.91 6.65
CA LEU A 239 -15.39 5.91 7.20
C LEU A 239 -13.93 6.38 7.16
N LEU A 240 -13.52 7.07 6.09
CA LEU A 240 -12.15 7.55 5.97
C LEU A 240 -11.76 8.57 7.06
N ILE A 241 -12.70 9.40 7.51
CA ILE A 241 -12.45 10.39 8.58
C ILE A 241 -12.10 9.72 9.91
N ASP A 242 -12.71 8.56 10.19
CA ASP A 242 -12.53 7.80 11.43
C ASP A 242 -11.61 6.58 11.24
N LEU A 243 -10.87 6.51 10.13
CA LEU A 243 -10.08 5.34 9.75
C LEU A 243 -8.86 5.07 10.63
N PHE A 244 -8.12 6.10 11.04
CA PHE A 244 -6.83 5.93 11.72
C PHE A 244 -6.90 5.15 13.04
N PRO A 245 -7.84 5.46 13.96
CA PRO A 245 -8.00 4.66 15.17
C PRO A 245 -8.23 3.17 14.91
N TRP A 246 -8.82 2.83 13.76
CA TRP A 246 -9.06 1.46 13.35
C TRP A 246 -7.81 0.81 12.75
N ILE A 247 -7.18 1.44 11.75
CA ILE A 247 -6.05 0.82 11.03
C ILE A 247 -4.76 0.77 11.84
N ASP A 248 -4.54 1.73 12.75
CA ASP A 248 -3.38 1.75 13.63
C ASP A 248 -3.41 0.60 14.66
N GLY A 249 -4.55 -0.09 14.80
CA GLY A 249 -4.68 -1.31 15.62
C GLY A 249 -4.15 -2.59 14.95
N PHE A 250 -3.84 -2.56 13.65
CA PHE A 250 -3.39 -3.74 12.92
C PHE A 250 -1.88 -3.75 12.65
N SER A 251 -1.27 -4.92 12.80
CA SER A 251 0.13 -5.18 12.45
C SER A 251 0.22 -5.74 11.03
N TRP A 252 0.11 -4.88 10.02
CA TRP A 252 0.22 -5.26 8.60
C TRP A 252 1.68 -5.32 8.11
N ASP A 253 1.89 -5.96 6.95
CA ASP A 253 3.20 -6.14 6.31
C ASP A 253 3.75 -4.89 5.62
N ARG A 254 2.88 -3.91 5.36
CA ARG A 254 3.20 -2.60 4.77
C ARG A 254 2.61 -1.47 5.61
N ASP A 255 3.23 -0.31 5.51
CA ASP A 255 2.69 0.92 6.10
C ASP A 255 1.59 1.51 5.20
N LEU A 256 0.42 0.87 5.23
CA LEU A 256 -0.78 1.29 4.52
C LEU A 256 -1.42 2.53 5.15
N SER A 257 -1.11 2.85 6.40
CA SER A 257 -1.50 4.10 7.06
C SER A 257 -0.97 5.33 6.30
N ASN A 258 0.20 5.22 5.65
CA ASN A 258 0.67 6.27 4.74
C ASN A 258 -0.21 6.46 3.50
N VAL A 259 -0.66 5.36 2.89
CA VAL A 259 -1.53 5.45 1.70
C VAL A 259 -2.83 6.17 2.08
N ALA A 260 -3.43 5.77 3.20
CA ALA A 260 -4.62 6.43 3.74
C ALA A 260 -4.37 7.93 4.03
N ALA A 261 -3.23 8.25 4.64
CA ALA A 261 -2.86 9.63 4.94
C ALA A 261 -2.72 10.47 3.66
N GLN A 262 -2.09 9.93 2.62
CA GLN A 262 -1.93 10.59 1.33
C GLN A 262 -3.27 10.80 0.62
N TRP A 263 -4.18 9.82 0.65
CA TRP A 263 -5.52 9.97 0.09
C TRP A 263 -6.28 11.12 0.76
N LEU A 264 -6.24 11.18 2.09
CA LEU A 264 -6.92 12.23 2.86
C LEU A 264 -6.26 13.60 2.67
N GLY A 265 -4.94 13.63 2.52
CA GLY A 265 -4.20 14.80 2.07
C GLY A 265 -4.69 15.28 0.71
N PHE A 266 -4.78 14.38 -0.27
CA PHE A 266 -5.23 14.70 -1.62
C PHE A 266 -6.65 15.27 -1.62
N MET A 267 -7.59 14.61 -0.92
CA MET A 267 -8.97 15.08 -0.76
C MET A 267 -9.05 16.49 -0.14
N ARG A 268 -8.11 16.86 0.75
CA ARG A 268 -8.09 18.21 1.34
C ARG A 268 -7.39 19.24 0.46
N VAL A 269 -6.28 18.87 -0.17
CA VAL A 269 -5.42 19.80 -0.92
C VAL A 269 -6.02 20.11 -2.29
N PHE A 270 -6.51 19.11 -3.01
CA PHE A 270 -6.96 19.27 -4.40
C PHE A 270 -8.48 19.30 -4.57
N HIS A 271 -9.23 18.79 -3.58
CA HIS A 271 -10.69 18.81 -3.56
C HIS A 271 -11.28 19.54 -2.34
N PRO A 272 -10.75 20.71 -1.93
CA PRO A 272 -11.17 21.35 -0.69
C PRO A 272 -12.68 21.63 -0.69
N ASP A 273 -13.37 21.13 0.33
CA ASP A 273 -14.79 21.42 0.60
C ASP A 273 -15.76 20.93 -0.52
N GLN A 274 -15.30 20.03 -1.40
CA GLN A 274 -16.12 19.30 -2.38
C GLN A 274 -16.75 18.03 -1.77
N PRO A 275 -17.79 17.43 -2.41
CA PRO A 275 -18.42 16.19 -1.90
C PRO A 275 -17.45 15.02 -1.71
N ASP A 276 -16.52 14.84 -2.65
CA ASP A 276 -15.44 13.85 -2.67
C ASP A 276 -14.18 14.31 -1.92
N GLY A 277 -14.24 15.49 -1.31
CA GLY A 277 -13.13 16.15 -0.65
C GLY A 277 -13.27 16.26 0.86
N LEU A 278 -12.31 16.91 1.52
CA LEU A 278 -12.37 17.19 2.95
C LEU A 278 -12.48 18.68 3.26
N THR A 279 -13.20 19.00 4.33
CA THR A 279 -13.15 20.32 4.97
C THR A 279 -11.90 20.47 5.84
N LYS A 280 -11.56 21.72 6.18
CA LYS A 280 -10.45 22.02 7.12
C LYS A 280 -10.65 21.35 8.48
N ARG A 281 -11.92 21.25 8.92
CA ARG A 281 -12.27 20.64 10.21
C ARG A 281 -12.08 19.13 10.16
N GLU A 282 -12.58 18.48 9.12
CA GLU A 282 -12.45 17.03 8.93
C GLU A 282 -10.98 16.62 8.85
N MET A 283 -10.18 17.26 7.98
CA MET A 283 -8.76 16.91 7.87
C MET A 283 -7.99 17.14 9.18
N ARG A 284 -8.32 18.20 9.93
CA ARG A 284 -7.72 18.41 11.27
C ARG A 284 -8.11 17.30 12.24
N THR A 285 -9.35 16.82 12.21
CA THR A 285 -9.78 15.67 13.03
C THR A 285 -8.97 14.42 12.69
N VAL A 286 -8.78 14.12 11.40
CA VAL A 286 -7.93 13.01 10.94
C VAL A 286 -6.50 13.17 11.44
N LEU A 287 -5.86 14.33 11.23
CA LEU A 287 -4.47 14.54 11.69
C LEU A 287 -4.31 14.40 13.22
N ARG A 288 -5.38 14.66 13.99
CA ARG A 288 -5.40 14.47 15.44
C ARG A 288 -5.53 13.00 15.85
N SER A 289 -6.13 12.15 15.02
CA SER A 289 -6.32 10.72 15.30
C SER A 289 -5.16 9.86 14.80
N MET A 290 -4.38 10.33 13.82
CA MET A 290 -3.16 9.66 13.36
C MET A 290 -2.14 9.42 14.49
N ALA A 291 -1.50 8.24 14.49
CA ALA A 291 -0.25 8.00 15.20
C ALA A 291 0.84 9.02 14.81
N ASP A 292 1.83 9.20 15.70
CA ASP A 292 2.91 10.18 15.47
C ASP A 292 3.70 9.88 14.19
N GLU A 293 3.99 8.62 13.93
CA GLU A 293 4.70 8.18 12.72
C GLU A 293 3.94 8.54 11.44
N SER A 294 2.65 8.18 11.35
CA SER A 294 1.79 8.50 10.20
C SER A 294 1.71 10.01 9.97
N ARG A 295 1.58 10.81 11.04
CA ARG A 295 1.59 12.28 10.94
C ARG A 295 2.92 12.82 10.43
N ASN A 296 4.04 12.26 10.87
CA ASN A 296 5.37 12.69 10.44
C ASN A 296 5.63 12.33 8.97
N ARG A 297 5.20 11.15 8.53
CA ARG A 297 5.26 10.76 7.11
C ARG A 297 4.32 11.60 6.23
N PHE A 298 3.20 12.08 6.78
CA PHE A 298 2.36 13.05 6.08
C PHE A 298 3.08 14.39 5.84
N ILE A 299 3.96 14.84 6.74
CA ILE A 299 4.79 16.04 6.51
C ILE A 299 5.70 15.81 5.30
N PHE A 300 6.33 14.63 5.18
CA PHE A 300 7.13 14.29 4.00
C PHE A 300 6.30 14.38 2.72
N TRP A 301 5.07 13.85 2.73
CA TRP A 301 4.16 13.97 1.58
C TRP A 301 3.79 15.43 1.25
N LEU A 302 3.62 16.32 2.25
CA LEU A 302 3.45 17.75 1.97
C LEU A 302 4.67 18.35 1.26
N GLY A 303 5.88 17.88 1.58
CA GLY A 303 7.10 18.25 0.88
C GLY A 303 7.06 17.86 -0.61
N GLU A 304 6.58 16.65 -0.90
CA GLU A 304 6.37 16.18 -2.28
C GLU A 304 5.31 17.03 -3.02
N VAL A 305 4.23 17.42 -2.33
CA VAL A 305 3.21 18.33 -2.90
C VAL A 305 3.83 19.68 -3.24
N GLY A 306 4.66 20.24 -2.36
CA GLY A 306 5.36 21.50 -2.58
C GLY A 306 6.28 21.47 -3.80
N GLN A 307 7.04 20.39 -3.98
CA GLN A 307 8.01 20.23 -5.06
C GLN A 307 7.37 19.89 -6.42
N LYS A 308 6.30 19.09 -6.44
CA LYS A 308 5.76 18.50 -7.67
C LYS A 308 4.64 19.31 -8.33
N ASN A 309 4.18 20.40 -7.71
CA ASN A 309 3.10 21.23 -8.23
C ASN A 309 3.59 22.66 -8.48
N GLU A 310 3.12 23.28 -9.55
CA GLU A 310 3.36 24.70 -9.82
C GLU A 310 2.83 25.53 -8.64
N ASN A 311 3.66 26.43 -8.10
CA ASN A 311 3.38 27.19 -6.88
C ASN A 311 2.94 26.31 -5.67
N GLY A 312 3.31 25.03 -5.65
CA GLY A 312 2.83 24.07 -4.65
C GLY A 312 3.11 24.50 -3.21
N TRP A 313 4.27 25.12 -2.97
CA TRP A 313 4.60 25.67 -1.66
C TRP A 313 3.67 26.79 -1.20
N THR A 314 3.47 27.81 -2.05
CA THR A 314 2.76 29.04 -1.68
C THR A 314 1.24 28.88 -1.75
N GLU A 315 0.71 28.12 -2.70
CA GLU A 315 -0.72 27.96 -2.94
C GLU A 315 -1.33 26.74 -2.23
N LEU A 316 -0.55 25.68 -1.97
CA LEU A 316 -1.08 24.44 -1.39
C LEU A 316 -0.55 24.19 0.04
N VAL A 317 0.78 24.11 0.19
CA VAL A 317 1.40 23.67 1.45
C VAL A 317 1.28 24.72 2.56
N VAL A 318 1.63 25.98 2.29
CA VAL A 318 1.57 27.08 3.28
C VAL A 318 0.13 27.29 3.80
N PRO A 319 -0.92 27.37 2.96
CA PRO A 319 -2.29 27.45 3.43
C PRO A 319 -2.70 26.23 4.26
N PHE A 320 -2.32 25.02 3.85
CA PHE A 320 -2.61 23.80 4.61
C PHE A 320 -2.00 23.85 6.01
N ILE A 321 -0.71 24.18 6.13
CA ILE A 321 0.01 24.29 7.40
C ILE A 321 -0.63 25.35 8.30
N ASN A 322 -1.04 26.48 7.73
CA ASN A 322 -1.62 27.58 8.50
C ASN A 322 -3.04 27.29 8.99
N GLU A 323 -3.86 26.66 8.16
CA GLU A 323 -5.30 26.60 8.33
C GLU A 323 -5.85 25.21 8.67
N VAL A 324 -5.04 24.16 8.55
CA VAL A 324 -5.46 22.76 8.79
C VAL A 324 -4.62 22.11 9.89
N TRP A 325 -3.28 22.26 9.85
CA TRP A 325 -2.38 21.53 10.76
C TRP A 325 -2.75 21.70 12.26
N PRO A 326 -2.75 20.61 13.07
CA PRO A 326 -3.02 20.67 14.51
C PRO A 326 -2.03 21.57 15.26
N ARG A 327 -2.53 22.45 16.13
CA ARG A 327 -1.71 23.45 16.85
C ARG A 327 -1.33 23.05 18.27
N GLU A 328 -1.93 21.97 18.76
CA GLU A 328 -1.79 21.47 20.12
C GLU A 328 -0.34 21.08 20.41
N ARG A 329 0.14 21.42 21.62
CA ARG A 329 1.53 21.16 22.03
C ARG A 329 1.90 19.67 22.01
N ARG A 330 0.93 18.78 22.26
CA ARG A 330 1.15 17.32 22.26
C ARG A 330 1.66 16.76 20.93
N PHE A 331 1.48 17.49 19.83
CA PHE A 331 1.92 17.08 18.50
C PHE A 331 3.28 17.66 18.10
N ARG A 332 3.96 18.36 19.01
CA ARG A 332 5.29 18.92 18.79
C ARG A 332 6.32 18.00 19.44
N THR A 333 6.64 16.92 18.74
CA THR A 333 7.60 15.89 19.15
C THR A 333 8.95 16.09 18.47
N SER A 334 10.00 15.48 18.99
CA SER A 334 11.31 15.44 18.32
C SER A 334 11.25 14.81 16.93
N ALA A 335 10.38 13.82 16.73
CA ALA A 335 10.16 13.22 15.41
C ALA A 335 9.46 14.20 14.44
N SER A 336 8.47 14.95 14.92
CA SER A 336 7.81 15.99 14.12
C SER A 336 8.78 17.12 13.73
N MET A 337 9.67 17.53 14.64
CA MET A 337 10.69 18.54 14.36
C MET A 337 11.62 18.08 13.23
N ARG A 338 12.08 16.81 13.24
CA ARG A 338 12.89 16.25 12.15
C ARG A 338 12.14 16.25 10.82
N ALA A 339 10.87 15.85 10.83
CA ALA A 339 10.04 15.85 9.62
C ALA A 339 9.84 17.27 9.07
N TRP A 340 9.64 18.26 9.93
CA TRP A 340 9.54 19.67 9.51
C TRP A 340 10.83 20.20 8.91
N ILE A 341 11.98 19.87 9.49
CA ILE A 341 13.26 20.29 8.93
C ILE A 341 13.49 19.63 7.57
N GLY A 342 13.19 18.33 7.45
CA GLY A 342 13.25 17.64 6.16
C GLY A 342 12.40 18.33 5.08
N LEU A 343 11.17 18.72 5.43
CA LEU A 343 10.32 19.51 4.52
C LEU A 343 10.96 20.86 4.16
N LEU A 344 11.58 21.56 5.11
CA LEU A 344 12.24 22.85 4.86
C LEU A 344 13.47 22.72 3.96
N ASP A 345 14.22 21.61 4.06
CA ASP A 345 15.36 21.30 3.19
C ASP A 345 14.93 21.23 1.71
N ASP A 346 13.66 20.91 1.44
CA ASP A 346 13.11 20.77 0.09
C ASP A 346 12.55 22.06 -0.54
N THR A 347 12.59 23.19 0.16
CA THR A 347 11.80 24.38 -0.22
C THR A 347 12.43 25.31 -1.25
N GLY A 348 13.76 25.26 -1.45
CA GLY A 348 14.49 26.18 -2.32
C GLY A 348 14.13 27.65 -2.05
N ASP A 349 13.71 28.37 -3.09
CA ASP A 349 13.30 29.78 -3.05
C ASP A 349 12.13 30.06 -2.10
N SER A 350 11.29 29.05 -1.87
CA SER A 350 10.11 29.18 -1.02
C SER A 350 10.43 29.06 0.48
N PHE A 351 11.70 28.84 0.84
CA PHE A 351 12.12 28.64 2.23
C PHE A 351 11.58 29.68 3.20
N PRO A 352 11.70 31.00 2.98
CA PRO A 352 11.22 31.98 3.94
C PRO A 352 9.70 31.90 4.19
N ALA A 353 8.91 31.66 3.13
CA ALA A 353 7.46 31.57 3.22
C ALA A 353 7.02 30.30 3.98
N VAL A 354 7.62 29.17 3.65
CA VAL A 354 7.31 27.87 4.28
C VAL A 354 7.79 27.86 5.73
N TYR A 355 9.00 28.34 6.01
CA TYR A 355 9.52 28.50 7.36
C TYR A 355 8.61 29.37 8.22
N GLY A 356 8.12 30.49 7.69
CA GLY A 356 7.16 31.36 8.40
C GLY A 356 5.89 30.62 8.85
N ALA A 357 5.38 29.69 8.03
CA ALA A 357 4.22 28.86 8.38
C ALA A 357 4.56 27.76 9.42
N VAL A 358 5.74 27.14 9.27
CA VAL A 358 6.22 26.00 10.08
C VAL A 358 6.71 26.43 11.46
N LYS A 359 7.30 27.62 11.60
CA LYS A 359 8.01 28.11 12.81
C LYS A 359 7.25 27.85 14.12
N LYS A 360 5.93 28.04 14.13
CA LYS A 360 5.08 27.86 15.32
C LYS A 360 4.92 26.41 15.80
N PHE A 361 5.32 25.43 14.98
CA PHE A 361 5.27 23.99 15.30
C PHE A 361 6.62 23.42 15.70
N LEU A 362 7.70 24.16 15.46
CA LEU A 362 9.05 23.77 15.86
C LEU A 362 9.20 23.78 17.38
N VAL A 363 10.01 22.86 17.88
CA VAL A 363 10.42 22.78 19.27
C VAL A 363 11.94 22.63 19.34
N PRO A 364 12.60 23.19 20.36
CA PRO A 364 14.02 22.96 20.56
C PRO A 364 14.30 21.49 20.88
N VAL A 365 15.17 20.85 20.09
CA VAL A 365 15.51 19.44 20.26
C VAL A 365 17.01 19.28 20.06
N GLU A 366 17.66 18.64 21.03
CA GLU A 366 19.03 18.20 20.86
C GLU A 366 19.03 16.98 19.93
N THR A 367 19.61 17.11 18.74
CA THR A 367 19.66 16.04 17.73
C THR A 367 21.08 15.86 17.20
N ASN A 368 21.49 14.60 17.07
CA ASN A 368 22.72 14.20 16.39
C ASN A 368 22.46 13.78 14.93
N ASP A 369 21.19 13.62 14.54
CA ASP A 369 20.81 13.24 13.17
C ASP A 369 20.97 14.46 12.26
N HIS A 370 21.50 14.26 11.04
CA HIS A 370 21.83 15.30 10.04
C HIS A 370 20.61 15.78 9.23
N PRO A 371 19.87 16.85 9.61
CA PRO A 371 18.66 17.24 8.91
C PRO A 371 18.89 18.50 8.03
N PHE A 372 20.12 19.01 7.92
CA PHE A 372 20.44 20.32 7.33
C PHE A 372 21.35 20.20 6.10
N TYR A 373 21.15 19.16 5.28
CA TYR A 373 22.07 18.85 4.19
C TYR A 373 22.07 19.95 3.11
N ARG A 374 20.91 20.43 2.65
CA ARG A 374 20.79 21.53 1.66
C ARG A 374 21.00 22.92 2.27
N PHE A 375 21.13 23.03 3.59
CA PHE A 375 21.50 24.29 4.23
C PHE A 375 22.98 24.62 4.08
N THR A 376 23.85 23.62 3.95
CA THR A 376 25.32 23.86 3.95
C THR A 376 26.02 23.41 2.67
N ARG A 377 25.34 22.68 1.78
CA ARG A 377 25.92 22.13 0.56
C ARG A 377 25.20 22.62 -0.68
N GLU A 378 25.98 22.94 -1.70
CA GLU A 378 25.52 23.18 -3.05
C GLU A 378 25.09 21.84 -3.67
N ILE A 379 23.87 21.80 -4.23
CA ILE A 379 23.27 20.60 -4.82
C ILE A 379 22.57 21.02 -6.11
N ASN A 380 22.82 20.29 -7.20
CA ASN A 380 22.26 20.58 -8.52
C ASN A 380 22.52 22.02 -8.99
N ASP A 381 23.71 22.55 -8.72
CA ASP A 381 24.13 23.93 -9.05
C ASP A 381 23.29 25.03 -8.34
N GLU A 382 22.55 24.68 -7.28
CA GLU A 382 21.86 25.64 -6.42
C GLU A 382 22.66 25.93 -5.15
N ASP A 383 22.85 27.22 -4.88
CA ASP A 383 23.46 27.70 -3.64
C ASP A 383 22.73 27.15 -2.40
N PRO A 384 23.46 26.83 -1.32
CA PRO A 384 22.85 26.39 -0.07
C PRO A 384 21.76 27.37 0.43
N ILE A 385 20.70 26.84 1.05
CA ILE A 385 19.60 27.67 1.63
C ILE A 385 20.15 28.75 2.56
N THR A 386 21.22 28.46 3.31
CA THR A 386 21.86 29.42 4.21
C THR A 386 22.47 30.62 3.48
N THR A 387 23.09 30.40 2.32
CA THR A 387 23.68 31.46 1.49
C THR A 387 22.60 32.38 0.93
N ARG A 388 21.46 31.79 0.55
CA ARG A 388 20.34 32.51 -0.08
C ARG A 388 19.50 33.27 0.95
N PHE A 389 19.29 32.68 2.13
CA PHE A 389 18.41 33.19 3.18
C PHE A 389 19.07 33.12 4.58
N PRO A 390 20.18 33.84 4.81
CA PRO A 390 20.98 33.71 6.03
C PRO A 390 20.23 34.13 7.30
N GLU A 391 19.38 35.17 7.24
CA GLU A 391 18.61 35.64 8.39
C GLU A 391 17.51 34.65 8.80
N ALA A 392 16.75 34.12 7.82
CA ALA A 392 15.73 33.12 8.08
C ALA A 392 16.34 31.81 8.58
N THR A 393 17.51 31.43 8.07
CA THR A 393 18.27 30.27 8.54
C THR A 393 18.76 30.46 9.98
N LEU A 394 19.31 31.64 10.31
CA LEU A 394 19.70 31.96 11.69
C LEU A 394 18.52 31.83 12.66
N ASP A 395 17.36 32.34 12.25
CA ASP A 395 16.14 32.25 13.03
C ASP A 395 15.69 30.80 13.24
N LEU A 396 15.76 29.97 12.19
CA LEU A 396 15.46 28.54 12.26
C LEU A 396 16.41 27.84 13.24
N MET A 397 17.73 28.03 13.09
CA MET A 397 18.74 27.44 13.99
C MET A 397 18.48 27.83 15.44
N ASN A 398 18.15 29.09 15.68
CA ASN A 398 17.84 29.60 17.01
C ASN A 398 16.58 28.96 17.60
N ALA A 399 15.55 28.74 16.78
CA ALA A 399 14.28 28.15 17.19
C ALA A 399 14.37 26.65 17.53
N VAL A 400 15.22 25.91 16.82
CA VAL A 400 15.35 24.44 16.98
C VAL A 400 16.48 24.01 17.92
N THR A 401 17.40 24.91 18.27
CA THR A 401 18.50 24.62 19.20
C THR A 401 18.07 24.88 20.65
N PRO A 402 18.20 23.90 21.57
CA PRO A 402 17.92 24.09 23.00
C PRO A 402 18.78 25.17 23.67
N GLN A 403 18.36 25.65 24.85
CA GLN A 403 19.14 26.65 25.61
C GLN A 403 20.42 26.07 26.22
N VAL A 404 20.46 24.75 26.42
CA VAL A 404 21.61 24.02 26.93
C VAL A 404 21.73 22.76 26.09
N ILE A 405 22.94 22.50 25.60
CA ILE A 405 23.27 21.28 24.87
C ILE A 405 24.20 20.42 25.72
N THR A 406 24.04 19.11 25.63
CA THR A 406 24.84 18.10 26.33
C THR A 406 25.85 17.41 25.41
N ARG A 407 25.75 17.65 24.10
CA ARG A 407 26.59 17.07 23.05
C ARG A 407 27.07 18.15 22.07
N PRO A 408 28.27 17.98 21.46
CA PRO A 408 28.75 18.89 20.43
C PRO A 408 27.80 18.94 19.23
N PRO A 409 27.35 20.13 18.80
CA PRO A 409 26.41 20.25 17.71
C PRO A 409 27.18 20.20 16.38
N TYR A 410 27.12 19.09 15.64
CA TYR A 410 27.99 18.90 14.45
C TYR A 410 27.69 19.83 13.26
N GLU A 411 26.42 20.14 13.01
CA GLU A 411 26.02 20.96 11.85
C GLU A 411 25.93 22.45 12.17
N LEU A 412 25.65 22.81 13.43
CA LEU A 412 25.46 24.20 13.84
C LEU A 412 26.70 25.09 13.54
N PRO A 413 27.95 24.69 13.83
CA PRO A 413 29.14 25.47 13.50
C PRO A 413 29.28 25.72 12.00
N LYS A 414 28.95 24.73 11.17
CA LYS A 414 29.03 24.86 9.71
C LYS A 414 28.00 25.87 9.20
N VAL A 415 26.76 25.79 9.69
CA VAL A 415 25.71 26.74 9.33
C VAL A 415 26.08 28.15 9.79
N LEU A 416 26.60 28.32 11.01
CA LEU A 416 27.04 29.62 11.53
C LEU A 416 28.23 30.20 10.74
N ALA A 417 29.15 29.35 10.27
CA ALA A 417 30.25 29.78 9.41
C ALA A 417 29.72 30.33 8.08
N VAL A 418 28.83 29.59 7.40
CA VAL A 418 28.21 30.05 6.15
C VAL A 418 27.42 31.35 6.35
N ILE A 419 26.70 31.51 7.47
CA ILE A 419 26.00 32.76 7.82
C ILE A 419 26.99 33.92 7.95
N ALA A 420 28.10 33.73 8.67
CA ALA A 420 29.10 34.77 8.90
C ALA A 420 29.80 35.19 7.60
N GLU A 421 30.06 34.23 6.71
CA GLU A 421 30.65 34.48 5.38
C GLU A 421 29.68 35.22 4.46
N THR A 422 28.41 34.80 4.45
CA THR A 422 27.38 35.34 3.54
C THR A 422 26.89 36.71 3.99
N ASN A 423 26.62 36.90 5.28
CA ASN A 423 26.12 38.16 5.84
C ASN A 423 26.81 38.48 7.18
N PRO A 424 27.99 39.11 7.15
CA PRO A 424 28.78 39.41 8.34
C PRO A 424 28.06 40.25 9.40
N ALA A 425 27.05 41.05 9.02
CA ALA A 425 26.29 41.86 9.96
C ALA A 425 25.50 41.01 10.98
N LEU A 426 25.13 39.77 10.61
CA LEU A 426 24.44 38.84 11.50
C LEU A 426 25.32 38.29 12.63
N THR A 427 26.65 38.42 12.55
CA THR A 427 27.56 37.98 13.63
C THR A 427 27.36 38.76 14.94
N SER A 428 26.80 39.97 14.84
CA SER A 428 26.42 40.80 16.00
C SER A 428 24.96 40.58 16.45
N ASP A 429 24.19 39.72 15.77
CA ASP A 429 22.81 39.42 16.13
C ASP A 429 22.77 38.58 17.43
N PRO A 430 21.89 38.91 18.39
CA PRO A 430 21.76 38.15 19.65
C PRO A 430 21.54 36.64 19.46
N ARG A 431 20.85 36.24 18.37
CA ARG A 431 20.61 34.83 18.02
C ARG A 431 21.92 34.14 17.61
N TYR A 432 22.75 34.83 16.82
CA TYR A 432 24.06 34.31 16.41
C TYR A 432 24.98 34.17 17.63
N LEU A 433 25.08 35.22 18.44
CA LEU A 433 25.90 35.24 19.65
C LEU A 433 25.53 34.13 20.64
N ARG A 434 24.22 33.86 20.81
CA ARG A 434 23.75 32.73 21.61
C ARG A 434 24.23 31.40 21.04
N LEU A 435 24.06 31.18 19.74
CA LEU A 435 24.36 29.89 19.13
C LEU A 435 25.87 29.62 19.07
N ILE A 436 26.69 30.63 18.80
CA ILE A 436 28.15 30.48 18.80
C ILE A 436 28.71 30.23 20.21
N ASP A 437 28.16 30.88 21.24
CA ASP A 437 28.52 30.62 22.64
C ASP A 437 28.23 29.15 23.05
N LEU A 438 27.13 28.57 22.55
CA LEU A 438 26.83 27.15 22.76
C LEU A 438 27.87 26.24 22.08
N VAL A 439 28.31 26.58 20.87
CA VAL A 439 29.36 25.84 20.13
C VAL A 439 30.71 25.92 20.84
N GLU A 440 31.06 27.07 21.39
CA GLU A 440 32.35 27.27 22.09
C GLU A 440 32.40 26.61 23.47
N ARG A 441 31.23 26.38 24.10
CA ARG A 441 31.11 25.75 25.42
C ARG A 441 30.91 24.23 25.39
N SER A 442 30.50 23.67 24.25
CA SER A 442 30.33 22.22 24.04
C SER A 442 31.66 21.54 23.75
#